data_AF-A0A353C2E9-F1
#
_entry.id   AF-A0A353C2E9-F1
#
_cell.length_a   1.000
_cell.length_b   1.000
_cell.length_c   1.000
_cell.angle_alpha   90.00
_cell.angle_beta   90.00
_cell.angle_gamma   90.00
#
_symmetry.space_group_name_H-M   'P 1'
#
loop_
_entity.id
_entity.type
_entity.pdbx_description
1 polymer ?
#
loop_
_entity_poly.entity_id
_entity_poly.type
_entity_poly.pdbx_seq_one_letter_code
_entity_poly.pdbx_strand_id
1 'polypeptide(L)'
;MNSLEAAYLVLKEAAQPLRAEEITKRIIEQRLWETAGKTPVATVEANLNTDIKEKGTSSRFLRVDKGTFILNELAATNQPTIQSPPKILINIPPQTSVKTLSFTDAAEHVLEKYGKKQPMHYKTITEKAIELGLIATAGQTPDLTMNAQILNEIHRVTRRGEQPRFVKCGKGYIGLTRWKAKGLTFQIEQHNKEIQKKLHEYICAIKPSEFEALIGRLLTAMGFDLVSVTPLNNDGGIDVRGTLVVGETVRIRMAVQVKRWKANVQSPVVQQVRGSLGAHEQGLIITTSDFSSGARDEAERSDATPVALMNGEQLVNLLIENDICIRRTNHDLIELGEVEDEA
;
A
#
# COMPACT_ATOMS: atom_id res chain seq x y z
N MET A 1 36.05 1.09 23.71
CA MET A 1 35.33 0.28 22.69
C MET A 1 34.27 1.16 22.04
N ASN A 2 33.94 0.95 20.76
CA ASN A 2 32.89 1.75 20.11
C ASN A 2 31.48 1.21 20.47
N SER A 3 30.44 1.99 20.19
CA SER A 3 29.05 1.61 20.53
C SER A 3 28.54 0.35 19.83
N LEU A 4 29.05 0.02 18.64
CA LEU A 4 28.68 -1.21 17.90
C LEU A 4 29.29 -2.46 18.52
N GLU A 5 30.57 -2.44 18.88
CA GLU A 5 31.22 -3.55 19.57
C GLU A 5 30.62 -3.77 20.97
N ALA A 6 30.25 -2.68 21.66
CA ALA A 6 29.54 -2.76 22.93
C ALA A 6 28.15 -3.42 22.77
N ALA A 7 27.39 -3.01 21.75
CA ALA A 7 26.09 -3.60 21.43
C ALA A 7 26.20 -5.07 21.03
N TYR A 8 27.28 -5.45 20.33
CA TYR A 8 27.55 -6.85 19.98
C TYR A 8 27.72 -7.72 21.22
N LEU A 9 28.53 -7.29 22.20
CA LEU A 9 28.71 -8.07 23.43
C LEU A 9 27.41 -8.22 24.22
N VAL A 10 26.63 -7.15 24.35
CA VAL A 10 25.35 -7.18 25.06
C VAL A 10 24.34 -8.11 24.37
N LEU A 11 24.23 -8.05 23.05
CA LEU A 11 23.33 -8.93 22.29
C LEU A 11 23.83 -10.39 22.27
N LYS A 12 25.15 -10.60 22.29
CA LYS A 12 25.76 -11.93 22.41
C LYS A 12 25.45 -12.57 23.76
N GLU A 13 25.57 -11.80 24.84
CA GLU A 13 25.26 -12.26 26.19
C GLU A 13 23.76 -12.53 26.36
N ALA A 14 22.91 -11.68 25.79
CA ALA A 14 21.46 -11.80 25.94
C ALA A 14 20.85 -12.98 25.18
N ALA A 15 21.42 -13.37 24.03
CA ALA A 15 20.93 -14.45 23.15
C ALA A 15 19.42 -14.34 22.78
N GLN A 16 18.86 -13.13 22.86
CA GLN A 16 17.46 -12.81 22.55
C GLN A 16 17.35 -11.38 22.02
N PRO A 17 16.25 -11.02 21.32
CA PRO A 17 16.07 -9.64 20.86
C PRO A 17 15.95 -8.66 22.02
N LEU A 18 16.69 -7.55 21.95
CA LEU A 18 16.63 -6.47 22.93
C LEU A 18 16.26 -5.14 22.27
N ARG A 19 15.55 -4.30 23.02
CA ARG A 19 15.27 -2.92 22.64
C ARG A 19 16.51 -2.03 22.77
N ALA A 20 16.62 -0.99 21.94
CA ALA A 20 17.73 -0.03 21.95
C ALA A 20 17.97 0.59 23.34
N GLU A 21 16.90 0.85 24.09
CA GLU A 21 16.98 1.35 25.47
C GLU A 21 17.70 0.36 26.39
N GLU A 22 17.31 -0.92 26.31
CA GLU A 22 17.87 -1.99 27.14
C GLU A 22 19.32 -2.32 26.74
N ILE A 23 19.62 -2.31 25.43
CA ILE A 23 20.99 -2.47 24.93
C ILE A 23 21.87 -1.35 25.48
N THR A 24 21.43 -0.11 25.36
CA THR A 24 22.17 1.08 25.81
C THR A 24 22.36 1.07 27.32
N LYS A 25 21.32 0.71 28.08
CA LYS A 25 21.38 0.58 29.53
C LYS A 25 22.47 -0.41 29.95
N ARG A 26 22.47 -1.61 29.37
CA ARG A 26 23.50 -2.64 29.67
C ARG A 26 24.90 -2.22 29.25
N ILE A 27 25.05 -1.54 28.12
CA ILE A 27 26.34 -0.98 27.67
C ILE A 27 26.93 -0.03 28.73
N ILE A 28 26.10 0.86 29.29
CA ILE A 28 26.54 1.84 30.30
C ILE A 28 26.80 1.16 31.65
N GLU A 29 25.90 0.27 32.08
CA GLU A 29 26.03 -0.47 33.35
C GLU A 29 27.28 -1.35 33.37
N GLN A 30 27.60 -2.00 32.26
CA GLN A 30 28.81 -2.82 32.09
C GLN A 30 30.07 -1.99 31.75
N ARG A 31 29.96 -0.64 31.68
CA ARG A 31 31.04 0.30 31.31
C ARG A 31 31.74 -0.06 30.01
N LEU A 32 31.00 -0.60 29.06
CA LEU A 32 31.50 -1.08 27.77
C LEU A 32 31.74 0.08 26.78
N TRP A 33 30.99 1.16 26.91
CA TRP A 33 31.16 2.36 26.09
C TRP A 33 30.74 3.60 26.87
N GLU A 34 31.53 4.66 26.76
CA GLU A 34 31.28 5.95 27.39
C GLU A 34 30.94 7.00 26.32
N THR A 35 30.01 7.90 26.64
CA THR A 35 29.62 8.99 25.75
C THR A 35 29.36 10.27 26.54
N ALA A 36 29.87 11.40 26.03
CA ALA A 36 29.60 12.74 26.56
C ALA A 36 28.28 13.34 26.02
N GLY A 37 27.60 12.65 25.09
CA GLY A 37 26.38 13.11 24.45
C GLY A 37 25.13 12.92 25.30
N LYS A 38 24.18 13.85 25.22
CA LYS A 38 22.93 13.85 26.02
C LYS A 38 21.93 12.75 25.64
N THR A 39 22.14 12.05 24.51
CA THR A 39 21.20 11.06 23.95
C THR A 39 21.91 9.76 23.57
N PRO A 40 22.35 8.94 24.55
CA PRO A 40 23.08 7.69 24.31
C PRO A 40 22.24 6.65 23.56
N VAL A 41 20.94 6.54 23.86
CA VAL A 41 20.03 5.56 23.22
C VAL A 41 19.90 5.82 21.73
N ALA A 42 19.64 7.07 21.35
CA ALA A 42 19.52 7.46 19.94
C ALA A 42 20.82 7.24 19.17
N THR A 43 21.98 7.43 19.83
CA THR A 43 23.30 7.17 19.22
C THR A 43 23.50 5.68 18.95
N VAL A 44 23.21 4.81 19.92
CA VAL A 44 23.35 3.34 19.75
C VAL A 44 22.38 2.83 18.68
N GLU A 45 21.13 3.28 18.71
CA GLU A 45 20.11 2.91 17.72
C GLU A 45 20.49 3.37 16.31
N ALA A 46 20.95 4.61 16.14
CA ALA A 46 21.36 5.15 14.84
C ALA A 46 22.56 4.37 14.26
N ASN A 47 23.51 4.00 15.10
CA ASN A 47 24.69 3.24 14.68
C ASN A 47 24.31 1.82 14.27
N LEU A 48 23.44 1.13 15.03
CA LEU A 48 22.92 -0.19 14.67
C LEU A 48 22.15 -0.16 13.35
N ASN A 49 21.26 0.83 13.18
CA ASN A 49 20.52 0.99 11.92
C ASN A 49 21.44 1.29 10.74
N THR A 50 22.48 2.10 10.94
CA THR A 50 23.45 2.45 9.89
C THR A 50 24.28 1.22 9.50
N ASP A 51 24.78 0.43 10.47
CA ASP A 51 25.52 -0.80 10.19
C ASP A 51 24.68 -1.83 9.43
N ILE A 52 23.41 -2.01 9.83
CA ILE A 52 22.47 -2.89 9.13
C ILE A 52 22.17 -2.39 7.71
N LYS A 53 22.03 -1.08 7.53
CA LYS A 53 21.77 -0.46 6.22
C LYS A 53 22.97 -0.59 5.28
N GLU A 54 24.18 -0.38 5.78
CA GLU A 54 25.42 -0.42 5.00
C GLU A 54 25.86 -1.84 4.67
N LYS A 55 25.76 -2.78 5.63
CA LYS A 55 26.28 -4.14 5.50
C LYS A 55 25.23 -5.18 5.13
N GLY A 56 23.95 -4.86 5.22
CA GLY A 56 22.85 -5.74 4.82
C GLY A 56 22.94 -7.12 5.50
N THR A 57 22.99 -8.19 4.71
CA THR A 57 23.09 -9.58 5.20
C THR A 57 24.42 -9.92 5.87
N SER A 58 25.44 -9.09 5.67
CA SER A 58 26.77 -9.23 6.28
C SER A 58 26.89 -8.45 7.60
N SER A 59 25.86 -7.69 8.00
CA SER A 59 25.84 -7.07 9.32
C SER A 59 25.75 -8.15 10.40
N ARG A 60 26.46 -7.94 11.51
CA ARG A 60 26.37 -8.78 12.72
C ARG A 60 25.06 -8.57 13.48
N PHE A 61 24.23 -7.62 13.06
CA PHE A 61 22.97 -7.26 13.71
C PHE A 61 21.79 -7.47 12.77
N LEU A 62 20.63 -7.79 13.34
CA LEU A 62 19.35 -7.85 12.64
C LEU A 62 18.35 -7.00 13.41
N ARG A 63 17.56 -6.20 12.69
CA ARG A 63 16.44 -5.47 13.25
C ARG A 63 15.18 -6.31 13.09
N VAL A 64 14.62 -6.76 14.21
CA VAL A 64 13.42 -7.61 14.23
C VAL A 64 12.13 -6.81 14.37
N ASP A 65 12.19 -5.63 14.97
CA ASP A 65 11.05 -4.69 15.10
C ASP A 65 11.58 -3.24 15.28
N LYS A 66 10.69 -2.24 15.32
CA LYS A 66 11.05 -0.83 15.56
C LYS A 66 11.82 -0.72 16.88
N GLY A 67 13.08 -0.30 16.80
CA GLY A 67 13.99 -0.16 17.94
C GLY A 67 14.43 -1.48 18.59
N THR A 68 14.18 -2.65 17.99
CA THR A 68 14.52 -3.97 18.57
C THR A 68 15.52 -4.72 17.70
N PHE A 69 16.61 -5.19 18.30
CA PHE A 69 17.77 -5.77 17.61
C PHE A 69 18.19 -7.11 18.20
N ILE A 70 18.74 -8.00 17.36
CA ILE A 70 19.36 -9.29 17.73
C ILE A 70 20.65 -9.50 16.92
N LEU A 71 21.50 -10.44 17.34
CA LEU A 71 22.65 -10.85 16.53
C LEU A 71 22.23 -11.64 15.29
N ASN A 72 22.95 -11.41 14.20
CA ASN A 72 22.87 -12.21 12.98
C ASN A 72 23.79 -13.45 13.12
N GLU A 73 23.22 -14.60 13.51
CA GLU A 73 23.98 -15.85 13.70
C GLU A 73 24.67 -16.34 12.41
N LEU A 74 24.18 -15.93 11.23
CA LEU A 74 24.78 -16.27 9.93
C LEU A 74 26.02 -15.44 9.59
N ALA A 75 26.17 -14.26 10.20
CA ALA A 75 27.35 -13.40 10.02
C ALA A 75 28.38 -13.57 11.15
N ALA A 76 27.99 -14.14 12.29
CA ALA A 76 28.84 -14.36 13.45
C ALA A 76 29.83 -15.53 13.29
N THR A 77 29.69 -16.36 12.26
CA THR A 77 30.51 -17.54 11.96
C THR A 77 31.80 -17.24 11.17
N ASN A 78 32.02 -16.01 10.72
CA ASN A 78 33.21 -15.62 9.93
C ASN A 78 34.26 -14.84 10.73
N GLN A 79 34.67 -15.34 11.90
CA GLN A 79 35.97 -15.02 12.49
C GLN A 79 36.64 -16.25 13.14
N PRO A 80 37.99 -16.29 13.18
CA PRO A 80 38.76 -17.47 13.58
C PRO A 80 38.63 -17.78 15.08
N THR A 81 38.58 -19.07 15.38
CA THR A 81 38.55 -19.72 16.70
C THR A 81 39.50 -19.13 17.75
N ILE A 82 38.97 -18.90 18.96
CA ILE A 82 39.68 -19.22 20.21
C ILE A 82 38.73 -20.09 21.06
N GLN A 83 39.29 -21.22 21.51
CA GLN A 83 38.66 -22.37 22.14
C GLN A 83 37.77 -22.06 23.35
N SER A 84 36.80 -22.93 23.61
CA SER A 84 36.26 -23.13 24.97
C SER A 84 35.97 -24.62 25.23
N PRO A 85 36.09 -25.10 26.49
CA PRO A 85 36.11 -26.51 26.88
C PRO A 85 34.71 -27.14 26.99
N PRO A 86 34.59 -28.47 27.21
CA PRO A 86 33.38 -29.22 26.94
C PRO A 86 32.35 -29.08 28.06
N LYS A 87 31.05 -29.18 27.76
CA LYS A 87 30.05 -29.70 28.74
C LYS A 87 28.69 -30.09 28.12
N ILE A 88 28.42 -31.38 28.30
CA ILE A 88 27.16 -32.05 28.65
C ILE A 88 26.14 -32.29 27.53
N LEU A 89 26.12 -33.55 27.09
CA LEU A 89 24.98 -34.19 26.44
C LEU A 89 23.75 -34.12 27.35
N ILE A 90 22.67 -33.51 26.85
CA ILE A 90 21.32 -33.87 27.27
C ILE A 90 20.69 -34.62 26.09
N ASN A 91 20.49 -35.91 26.30
CA ASN A 91 19.88 -36.84 25.37
C ASN A 91 18.36 -36.62 25.40
N ILE A 92 17.80 -35.91 24.41
CA ILE A 92 16.36 -35.86 24.17
C ILE A 92 16.07 -36.80 22.98
N PRO A 93 15.13 -37.75 23.12
CA PRO A 93 14.84 -38.74 22.06
C PRO A 93 14.39 -38.04 20.77
N PRO A 94 14.66 -38.64 19.59
CA PRO A 94 14.45 -37.98 18.31
C PRO A 94 12.94 -37.85 18.05
N GLN A 95 12.39 -36.66 18.25
CA GLN A 95 11.11 -36.33 17.65
C GLN A 95 11.34 -36.08 16.15
N THR A 96 10.69 -36.92 15.36
CA THR A 96 10.65 -36.95 13.91
C THR A 96 10.56 -35.54 13.34
N SER A 97 11.59 -35.13 12.60
CA SER A 97 11.69 -33.83 11.94
C SER A 97 10.68 -33.74 10.79
N VAL A 98 9.44 -33.34 11.11
CA VAL A 98 8.50 -32.87 10.08
C VAL A 98 9.11 -31.61 9.49
N LYS A 99 9.48 -31.68 8.20
CA LYS A 99 10.18 -30.62 7.48
C LYS A 99 9.18 -29.48 7.22
N THR A 100 9.08 -28.52 8.13
CA THR A 100 8.22 -27.34 7.99
C THR A 100 8.80 -26.38 6.96
N LEU A 101 7.93 -25.79 6.13
CA LEU A 101 8.28 -24.78 5.13
C LEU A 101 8.28 -23.37 5.76
N SER A 102 8.94 -22.43 5.08
CA SER A 102 8.76 -21.00 5.39
C SER A 102 7.33 -20.57 5.05
N PHE A 103 6.84 -19.47 5.64
CA PHE A 103 5.48 -18.99 5.35
C PHE A 103 5.28 -18.65 3.87
N THR A 104 6.29 -18.08 3.19
CA THR A 104 6.16 -17.76 1.77
C THR A 104 6.23 -19.00 0.89
N ASP A 105 7.05 -19.99 1.23
CA ASP A 105 7.09 -21.26 0.48
C ASP A 105 5.82 -22.10 0.69
N ALA A 106 5.27 -22.08 1.91
CA ALA A 106 3.98 -22.69 2.21
C ALA A 106 2.84 -21.99 1.47
N ALA A 107 2.83 -20.66 1.43
CA ALA A 107 1.85 -19.89 0.68
C ALA A 107 1.92 -20.20 -0.83
N GLU A 108 3.13 -20.31 -1.39
CA GLU A 108 3.32 -20.71 -2.78
C GLU A 108 2.79 -22.13 -3.03
N HIS A 109 3.09 -23.09 -2.15
CA HIS A 109 2.61 -24.46 -2.26
C HIS A 109 1.08 -24.52 -2.23
N VAL A 110 0.45 -23.83 -1.27
CA VAL A 110 -1.01 -23.77 -1.14
C VAL A 110 -1.64 -23.16 -2.37
N LEU A 111 -1.14 -22.03 -2.84
CA LEU A 111 -1.62 -21.38 -4.05
C LEU A 111 -1.50 -22.34 -5.24
N GLU A 112 -0.33 -22.95 -5.46
CA GLU A 112 -0.08 -23.83 -6.62
C GLU A 112 -1.01 -25.06 -6.65
N LYS A 113 -1.24 -25.69 -5.50
CA LYS A 113 -2.02 -26.94 -5.41
C LYS A 113 -3.52 -26.72 -5.27
N TYR A 114 -3.93 -25.66 -4.56
CA TYR A 114 -5.32 -25.45 -4.16
C TYR A 114 -5.96 -24.18 -4.71
N GLY A 115 -5.16 -23.24 -5.22
CA GLY A 115 -5.66 -21.97 -5.76
C GLY A 115 -6.34 -22.08 -7.12
N LYS A 116 -6.28 -23.24 -7.80
CA LYS A 116 -6.91 -23.44 -9.13
C LYS A 116 -6.61 -22.31 -10.14
N LYS A 117 -5.40 -21.73 -10.08
CA LYS A 117 -4.95 -20.57 -10.87
C LYS A 117 -5.74 -19.27 -10.61
N GLN A 118 -6.41 -19.15 -9.46
CA GLN A 118 -7.14 -17.97 -9.02
C GLN A 118 -6.52 -17.40 -7.73
N PRO A 119 -6.52 -16.06 -7.54
CA PRO A 119 -6.05 -15.46 -6.29
C PRO A 119 -6.82 -15.98 -5.07
N MET A 120 -6.12 -16.26 -3.97
CA MET A 120 -6.72 -16.67 -2.70
C MET A 120 -6.50 -15.56 -1.65
N HIS A 121 -7.44 -15.42 -0.73
CA HIS A 121 -7.29 -14.49 0.39
C HIS A 121 -6.21 -15.00 1.36
N TYR A 122 -5.33 -14.13 1.88
CA TYR A 122 -4.20 -14.54 2.73
C TYR A 122 -4.60 -15.38 3.96
N LYS A 123 -5.78 -15.12 4.54
CA LYS A 123 -6.33 -15.93 5.65
C LYS A 123 -6.55 -17.38 5.23
N THR A 124 -7.25 -17.59 4.12
CA THR A 124 -7.53 -18.91 3.57
C THR A 124 -6.26 -19.65 3.17
N ILE A 125 -5.25 -18.92 2.65
CA ILE A 125 -3.93 -19.50 2.35
C ILE A 125 -3.27 -20.01 3.64
N THR A 126 -3.33 -19.20 4.70
CA THR A 126 -2.72 -19.52 6.00
C THR A 126 -3.42 -20.70 6.67
N GLU A 127 -4.75 -20.70 6.72
CA GLU A 127 -5.56 -21.79 7.27
C GLU A 127 -5.21 -23.11 6.58
N LYS A 128 -5.16 -23.11 5.24
CA LYS A 128 -4.81 -24.30 4.46
C LYS A 128 -3.36 -24.72 4.68
N ALA A 129 -2.42 -23.78 4.86
CA ALA A 129 -1.02 -24.10 5.17
C ALA A 129 -0.86 -24.77 6.55
N ILE A 130 -1.65 -24.36 7.55
CA ILE A 130 -1.69 -24.97 8.88
C ILE A 130 -2.33 -26.36 8.80
N GLU A 131 -3.48 -26.49 8.12
CA GLU A 131 -4.19 -27.75 7.91
C GLU A 131 -3.29 -28.83 7.28
N LEU A 132 -2.46 -28.42 6.31
CA LEU A 132 -1.52 -29.30 5.63
C LEU A 132 -0.22 -29.55 6.42
N GLY A 133 -0.07 -28.97 7.61
CA GLY A 133 1.15 -29.09 8.42
C GLY A 133 2.38 -28.45 7.78
N LEU A 134 2.21 -27.56 6.81
CA LEU A 134 3.31 -26.92 6.07
C LEU A 134 4.02 -25.85 6.89
N ILE A 135 3.31 -25.25 7.86
CA ILE A 135 3.85 -24.27 8.79
C ILE A 135 3.48 -24.64 10.22
N ALA A 136 4.40 -24.39 11.16
CA ALA A 136 4.15 -24.47 12.58
C ALA A 136 4.14 -23.05 13.16
N THR A 137 3.11 -22.69 13.91
CA THR A 137 2.94 -21.32 14.39
C THR A 137 2.68 -21.30 15.89
N ALA A 138 3.55 -20.63 16.65
CA ALA A 138 3.38 -20.38 18.09
C ALA A 138 2.69 -19.03 18.40
N GLY A 139 2.49 -18.17 17.38
CA GLY A 139 1.91 -16.84 17.52
C GLY A 139 0.39 -16.81 17.33
N GLN A 140 -0.26 -15.76 17.84
CA GLN A 140 -1.73 -15.63 17.83
C GLN A 140 -2.34 -15.25 16.46
N THR A 141 -1.56 -14.67 15.54
CA THR A 141 -2.03 -14.19 14.22
C THR A 141 -1.13 -14.64 13.07
N PRO A 142 -1.12 -15.95 12.77
CA PRO A 142 -0.29 -16.52 11.71
C PRO A 142 -0.65 -15.99 10.31
N ASP A 143 -1.89 -15.54 10.11
CA ASP A 143 -2.41 -14.99 8.86
C ASP A 143 -1.81 -13.61 8.53
N LEU A 144 -1.73 -12.73 9.53
CA LEU A 144 -1.08 -11.43 9.39
C LEU A 144 0.43 -11.58 9.17
N THR A 145 1.02 -12.58 9.84
CA THR A 145 2.45 -12.91 9.69
C THR A 145 2.74 -13.39 8.27
N MET A 146 1.95 -14.33 7.74
CA MET A 146 2.10 -14.81 6.36
C MET A 146 1.95 -13.68 5.36
N ASN A 147 0.89 -12.86 5.50
CA ASN A 147 0.63 -11.75 4.61
C ASN A 147 1.77 -10.72 4.59
N ALA A 148 2.28 -10.34 5.76
CA ALA A 148 3.41 -9.41 5.86
C ALA A 148 4.67 -9.96 5.18
N GLN A 149 4.97 -11.25 5.35
CA GLN A 149 6.12 -11.88 4.71
C GLN A 149 5.99 -11.91 3.18
N ILE A 150 4.81 -12.24 2.66
CA ILE A 150 4.52 -12.20 1.22
C ILE A 150 4.71 -10.77 0.67
N LEU A 151 4.13 -9.76 1.33
CA LEU A 151 4.24 -8.36 0.89
C LEU A 151 5.68 -7.86 0.93
N ASN A 152 6.43 -8.20 1.97
CA ASN A 152 7.85 -7.86 2.09
C ASN A 152 8.69 -8.51 1.00
N GLU A 153 8.40 -9.77 0.65
CA GLU A 153 9.07 -10.46 -0.45
C GLU A 153 8.78 -9.77 -1.79
N ILE A 154 7.50 -9.49 -2.09
CA ILE A 154 7.10 -8.75 -3.29
C ILE A 154 7.88 -7.43 -3.38
N HIS A 155 7.92 -6.67 -2.30
CA HIS A 155 8.58 -5.38 -2.25
C HIS A 155 10.10 -5.51 -2.45
N ARG A 156 10.74 -6.47 -1.78
CA ARG A 156 12.18 -6.74 -1.88
C ARG A 156 12.60 -7.11 -3.30
N VAL A 157 11.86 -8.01 -3.95
CA VAL A 157 12.15 -8.49 -5.31
C VAL A 157 11.89 -7.38 -6.33
N THR A 158 10.80 -6.64 -6.19
CA THR A 158 10.48 -5.51 -7.09
C THR A 158 11.54 -4.41 -7.05
N ARG A 159 12.09 -4.06 -5.87
CA ARG A 159 13.17 -3.05 -5.76
C ARG A 159 14.46 -3.48 -6.47
N ARG A 160 14.69 -4.78 -6.64
CA ARG A 160 15.85 -5.32 -7.37
C ARG A 160 15.61 -5.33 -8.89
N GLY A 161 14.45 -4.89 -9.36
CA GLY A 161 14.06 -4.96 -10.77
C GLY A 161 13.69 -6.38 -11.22
N GLU A 162 13.53 -7.31 -10.29
CA GLU A 162 13.14 -8.70 -10.57
C GLU A 162 11.61 -8.87 -10.49
N GLN A 163 11.09 -9.92 -11.12
CA GLN A 163 9.67 -10.26 -11.02
C GLN A 163 9.41 -11.09 -9.75
N PRO A 164 8.58 -10.62 -8.80
CA PRO A 164 8.22 -11.40 -7.62
C PRO A 164 7.39 -12.62 -8.01
N ARG A 165 7.50 -13.74 -7.28
CA ARG A 165 6.66 -14.92 -7.50
C ARG A 165 5.19 -14.72 -7.08
N PHE A 166 4.90 -13.70 -6.27
CA PHE A 166 3.54 -13.34 -5.84
C PHE A 166 3.06 -12.02 -6.44
N VAL A 167 1.74 -11.87 -6.49
CA VAL A 167 1.03 -10.68 -6.95
C VAL A 167 -0.05 -10.33 -5.94
N LYS A 168 -0.12 -9.06 -5.55
CA LYS A 168 -1.23 -8.54 -4.77
C LYS A 168 -2.40 -8.20 -5.71
N CYS A 169 -3.56 -8.81 -5.48
CA CYS A 169 -4.78 -8.61 -6.29
C CYS A 169 -5.81 -7.68 -5.61
N GLY A 170 -5.40 -6.94 -4.58
CA GLY A 170 -6.27 -6.04 -3.80
C GLY A 170 -7.01 -6.77 -2.67
N LYS A 171 -7.51 -6.02 -1.67
CA LYS A 171 -8.34 -6.51 -0.55
C LYS A 171 -7.83 -7.78 0.16
N GLY A 172 -6.51 -7.99 0.24
CA GLY A 172 -5.91 -9.18 0.88
C GLY A 172 -5.77 -10.42 0.00
N TYR A 173 -6.10 -10.33 -1.29
CA TYR A 173 -5.92 -11.45 -2.22
C TYR A 173 -4.48 -11.51 -2.75
N ILE A 174 -3.92 -12.72 -2.73
CA ILE A 174 -2.59 -13.05 -3.24
C ILE A 174 -2.74 -14.08 -4.36
N GLY A 175 -2.06 -13.85 -5.47
CA GLY A 175 -1.91 -14.81 -6.57
C GLY A 175 -0.44 -15.07 -6.90
N LEU A 176 -0.17 -16.08 -7.73
CA LEU A 176 1.16 -16.36 -8.24
C LEU A 176 1.42 -15.61 -9.56
N THR A 177 2.61 -15.04 -9.71
CA THR A 177 3.03 -14.34 -10.94
C THR A 177 3.04 -15.27 -12.14
N ARG A 178 3.35 -16.55 -11.96
CA ARG A 178 3.22 -17.57 -13.02
C ARG A 178 1.78 -17.77 -13.53
N TRP A 179 0.76 -17.41 -12.74
CA TRP A 179 -0.63 -17.39 -13.22
C TRP A 179 -0.93 -16.19 -14.11
N LYS A 180 -0.18 -15.09 -13.97
CA LYS A 180 -0.33 -13.90 -14.83
C LYS A 180 -0.15 -14.22 -16.31
N ALA A 181 0.55 -15.31 -16.65
CA ALA A 181 0.81 -15.66 -18.03
C ALA A 181 -0.44 -16.14 -18.81
N LYS A 182 -1.55 -16.57 -18.17
CA LYS A 182 -2.63 -17.30 -18.90
C LYS A 182 -4.07 -17.15 -18.36
N GLY A 183 -4.47 -16.00 -17.80
CA GLY A 183 -5.85 -15.82 -17.27
C GLY A 183 -6.66 -14.71 -17.97
N LEU A 184 -7.93 -14.99 -18.31
CA LEU A 184 -8.87 -14.02 -18.89
C LEU A 184 -9.05 -12.78 -17.99
N THR A 185 -9.16 -12.98 -16.67
CA THR A 185 -9.29 -11.88 -15.69
C THR A 185 -8.11 -10.91 -15.73
N PHE A 186 -6.89 -11.39 -15.94
CA PHE A 186 -5.71 -10.52 -16.06
C PHE A 186 -5.72 -9.76 -17.38
N GLN A 187 -6.10 -10.41 -18.48
CA GLN A 187 -6.24 -9.75 -19.78
C GLN A 187 -7.28 -8.62 -19.71
N ILE A 188 -8.41 -8.86 -19.04
CA ILE A 188 -9.44 -7.85 -18.78
C ILE A 188 -8.88 -6.70 -17.94
N GLU A 189 -8.17 -6.98 -16.84
CA GLU A 189 -7.62 -5.93 -15.98
C GLU A 189 -6.55 -5.08 -16.69
N GLN A 190 -5.65 -5.72 -17.46
CA GLN A 190 -4.65 -5.00 -18.25
C GLN A 190 -5.31 -4.15 -19.34
N HIS A 191 -6.30 -4.71 -20.03
CA HIS A 191 -7.07 -3.96 -21.01
C HIS A 191 -7.76 -2.75 -20.36
N ASN A 192 -8.45 -2.95 -19.23
CA ASN A 192 -9.12 -1.86 -18.51
C ASN A 192 -8.14 -0.77 -18.06
N LYS A 193 -6.94 -1.12 -17.59
CA LYS A 193 -5.87 -0.16 -17.25
C LYS A 193 -5.37 0.60 -18.48
N GLU A 194 -5.22 -0.08 -19.61
CA GLU A 194 -4.83 0.57 -20.86
C GLU A 194 -5.91 1.54 -21.34
N ILE A 195 -7.18 1.16 -21.22
CA ILE A 195 -8.33 2.03 -21.54
C ILE A 195 -8.40 3.23 -20.59
N GLN A 196 -8.18 3.05 -19.29
CA GLN A 196 -8.06 4.15 -18.32
C GLN A 196 -7.01 5.17 -18.75
N LYS A 197 -5.82 4.70 -19.15
CA LYS A 197 -4.74 5.56 -19.63
C LYS A 197 -5.12 6.29 -20.91
N LYS A 198 -5.70 5.59 -21.89
CA LYS A 198 -6.18 6.18 -23.15
C LYS A 198 -7.27 7.23 -22.92
N LEU A 199 -8.17 6.99 -21.97
CA LEU A 199 -9.21 7.94 -21.59
C LEU A 199 -8.61 9.19 -20.93
N HIS A 200 -7.61 9.02 -20.06
CA HIS A 200 -6.87 10.14 -19.47
C HIS A 200 -6.15 10.99 -20.53
N GLU A 201 -5.48 10.35 -21.49
CA GLU A 201 -4.83 11.02 -22.62
C GLU A 201 -5.84 11.77 -23.49
N TYR A 202 -7.01 11.17 -23.74
CA TYR A 202 -8.10 11.79 -24.48
C TYR A 202 -8.62 13.06 -23.80
N ILE A 203 -8.95 13.02 -22.50
CA ILE A 203 -9.44 14.22 -21.78
C ILE A 203 -8.37 15.33 -21.70
N CYS A 204 -7.09 14.98 -21.72
CA CYS A 204 -6.00 15.96 -21.78
C CYS A 204 -5.90 16.64 -23.16
N ALA A 205 -6.30 15.94 -24.23
CA ALA A 205 -6.16 16.39 -25.61
C ALA A 205 -7.35 17.19 -26.15
N ILE A 206 -8.57 16.97 -25.62
CA ILE A 206 -9.77 17.70 -26.05
C ILE A 206 -9.70 19.20 -25.74
N LYS A 207 -10.53 19.98 -26.44
CA LYS A 207 -10.56 21.45 -26.26
C LYS A 207 -11.18 21.82 -24.90
N PRO A 208 -10.83 22.98 -24.31
CA PRO A 208 -11.41 23.42 -23.04
C PRO A 208 -12.95 23.41 -22.99
N SER A 209 -13.61 23.91 -24.04
CA SER A 209 -15.08 23.91 -24.13
C SER A 209 -15.69 22.51 -24.22
N GLU A 210 -15.02 21.57 -24.89
CA GLU A 210 -15.44 20.17 -24.98
C GLU A 210 -15.26 19.46 -23.62
N PHE A 211 -14.22 19.82 -22.88
CA PHE A 211 -13.98 19.33 -21.53
C PHE A 211 -15.04 19.84 -20.55
N GLU A 212 -15.38 21.14 -20.59
CA GLU A 212 -16.47 21.70 -19.78
C GLU A 212 -17.81 21.00 -20.08
N ALA A 213 -18.12 20.79 -21.37
CA ALA A 213 -19.32 20.05 -21.77
C ALA A 213 -19.31 18.59 -21.28
N LEU A 214 -18.15 17.92 -21.30
CA LEU A 214 -17.98 16.57 -20.76
C LEU A 214 -18.26 16.54 -19.25
N ILE A 215 -17.71 17.50 -18.50
CA ILE A 215 -17.96 17.62 -17.06
C ILE A 215 -19.43 17.91 -16.77
N GLY A 216 -20.08 18.78 -17.55
CA GLY A 216 -21.52 19.01 -17.45
C GLY A 216 -22.32 17.72 -17.57
N ARG A 217 -22.03 16.90 -18.60
CA ARG A 217 -22.67 15.58 -18.75
C ARG A 217 -22.40 14.64 -17.57
N LEU A 218 -21.18 14.64 -17.05
CA LEU A 218 -20.82 13.83 -15.88
C LEU A 218 -21.62 14.25 -14.64
N LEU A 219 -21.69 15.55 -14.35
CA LEU A 219 -22.46 16.05 -13.21
C LEU A 219 -23.96 15.72 -13.35
N THR A 220 -24.53 15.85 -14.55
CA THR A 220 -25.92 15.43 -14.80
C THR A 220 -26.11 13.93 -14.57
N ALA A 221 -25.19 13.08 -15.06
CA ALA A 221 -25.26 11.63 -14.82
C ALA A 221 -25.16 11.28 -13.33
N MET A 222 -24.41 12.07 -12.55
CA MET A 222 -24.31 11.95 -11.09
C MET A 222 -25.53 12.52 -10.33
N GLY A 223 -26.56 13.02 -11.04
CA GLY A 223 -27.81 13.50 -10.44
C GLY A 223 -27.81 14.98 -10.05
N PHE A 224 -26.87 15.79 -10.55
CA PHE A 224 -26.93 17.24 -10.36
C PHE A 224 -27.91 17.91 -11.32
N ASP A 225 -28.81 18.71 -10.77
CA ASP A 225 -29.61 19.67 -11.53
C ASP A 225 -28.74 20.91 -11.79
N LEU A 226 -28.22 21.02 -13.01
CA LEU A 226 -27.34 22.11 -13.43
C LEU A 226 -28.15 23.37 -13.74
N VAL A 227 -27.86 24.47 -13.04
CA VAL A 227 -28.67 25.71 -13.13
C VAL A 227 -28.09 26.70 -14.16
N SER A 228 -26.79 26.65 -14.49
CA SER A 228 -26.22 27.45 -15.58
C SER A 228 -24.74 27.13 -15.79
N VAL A 229 -24.28 27.06 -17.04
CA VAL A 229 -22.88 27.33 -17.40
C VAL A 229 -22.71 28.84 -17.37
N THR A 230 -21.91 29.36 -16.44
CA THR A 230 -21.79 30.82 -16.26
C THR A 230 -20.94 31.41 -17.40
N PRO A 231 -21.38 32.47 -18.09
CA PRO A 231 -20.54 33.12 -19.10
C PRO A 231 -19.28 33.73 -18.47
N LEU A 232 -18.19 33.72 -19.25
CA LEU A 232 -16.79 33.97 -18.89
C LEU A 232 -16.45 35.28 -18.16
N ASN A 233 -17.41 36.18 -17.92
CA ASN A 233 -17.17 37.53 -17.45
C ASN A 233 -17.67 37.70 -15.99
N ASN A 234 -16.73 37.79 -15.05
CA ASN A 234 -16.86 38.23 -13.64
C ASN A 234 -17.18 37.22 -12.51
N ASP A 235 -17.28 35.92 -12.75
CA ASP A 235 -17.66 34.97 -11.69
C ASP A 235 -16.48 34.30 -10.97
N GLY A 236 -15.34 34.98 -10.90
CA GLY A 236 -14.17 34.49 -10.16
C GLY A 236 -13.62 33.13 -10.63
N GLY A 237 -14.02 32.65 -11.81
CA GLY A 237 -13.56 31.40 -12.40
C GLY A 237 -14.43 30.18 -12.13
N ILE A 238 -15.65 30.33 -11.62
CA ILE A 238 -16.65 29.25 -11.56
C ILE A 238 -17.20 28.99 -12.97
N ASP A 239 -17.09 27.75 -13.44
CA ASP A 239 -17.48 27.38 -14.79
C ASP A 239 -18.91 26.76 -14.80
N VAL A 240 -19.29 26.03 -13.74
CA VAL A 240 -20.59 25.34 -13.62
C VAL A 240 -21.18 25.51 -12.22
N ARG A 241 -22.49 25.79 -12.12
CA ARG A 241 -23.25 25.65 -10.86
C ARG A 241 -24.33 24.58 -10.96
N GLY A 242 -24.43 23.74 -9.94
CA GLY A 242 -25.39 22.65 -9.88
C GLY A 242 -25.92 22.42 -8.46
N THR A 243 -27.12 21.86 -8.37
CA THR A 243 -27.70 21.43 -7.09
C THR A 243 -27.89 19.92 -7.11
N LEU A 244 -27.30 19.22 -6.15
CA LEU A 244 -27.60 17.80 -5.92
C LEU A 244 -28.76 17.70 -4.93
N VAL A 245 -29.80 16.97 -5.30
CA VAL A 245 -30.96 16.70 -4.44
C VAL A 245 -30.89 15.27 -3.93
N VAL A 246 -30.74 15.11 -2.62
CA VAL A 246 -30.71 13.78 -1.97
C VAL A 246 -32.01 13.56 -1.21
N GLY A 247 -32.69 12.45 -1.50
CA GLY A 247 -33.95 12.08 -0.84
C GLY A 247 -35.03 13.16 -0.92
N GLU A 248 -35.11 13.86 -2.06
CA GLU A 248 -36.06 14.94 -2.40
C GLU A 248 -36.05 16.19 -1.48
N THR A 249 -35.24 16.18 -0.43
CA THR A 249 -35.32 17.15 0.67
C THR A 249 -34.01 17.89 0.89
N VAL A 250 -32.88 17.19 0.80
CA VAL A 250 -31.55 17.76 1.03
C VAL A 250 -31.03 18.35 -0.28
N ARG A 251 -30.81 19.67 -0.31
CA ARG A 251 -30.24 20.37 -1.47
C ARG A 251 -28.80 20.79 -1.17
N ILE A 252 -27.87 20.25 -1.94
CA ILE A 252 -26.45 20.60 -1.86
C ILE A 252 -26.10 21.45 -3.08
N ARG A 253 -25.86 22.74 -2.87
CA ARG A 253 -25.45 23.66 -3.93
C ARG A 253 -23.95 23.60 -4.12
N MET A 254 -23.51 23.37 -5.35
CA MET A 254 -22.12 23.27 -5.71
C MET A 254 -21.75 24.27 -6.80
N ALA A 255 -20.64 24.95 -6.59
CA ALA A 255 -19.95 25.76 -7.58
C ALA A 255 -18.68 25.02 -8.02
N VAL A 256 -18.61 24.70 -9.30
CA VAL A 256 -17.59 23.85 -9.88
C VAL A 256 -16.69 24.69 -10.79
N GLN A 257 -15.39 24.63 -10.52
CA GLN A 257 -14.38 25.13 -11.44
C GLN A 257 -13.76 23.95 -12.19
N VAL A 258 -13.73 24.06 -13.51
CA VAL A 258 -13.20 23.07 -14.44
C VAL A 258 -12.00 23.67 -15.15
N LYS A 259 -10.83 23.08 -14.95
CA LYS A 259 -9.60 23.57 -15.58
C LYS A 259 -8.79 22.44 -16.16
N ARG A 260 -8.58 22.48 -17.49
CA ARG A 260 -7.69 21.54 -18.17
C ARG A 260 -6.24 22.02 -18.02
N TRP A 261 -5.52 21.47 -17.05
CA TRP A 261 -4.13 21.86 -16.74
C TRP A 261 -3.12 20.76 -17.00
N LYS A 262 -1.90 21.20 -17.34
CA LYS A 262 -0.72 20.34 -17.47
C LYS A 262 0.10 20.26 -16.18
N ALA A 263 0.10 21.33 -15.39
CA ALA A 263 0.81 21.41 -14.12
C ALA A 263 -0.16 21.22 -12.94
N ASN A 264 0.39 20.97 -11.76
CA ASN A 264 -0.41 20.78 -10.57
C ASN A 264 -1.12 22.07 -10.15
N VAL A 265 -2.36 21.94 -9.70
CA VAL A 265 -3.17 23.04 -9.16
C VAL A 265 -2.56 23.51 -7.84
N GLN A 266 -2.45 24.84 -7.68
CA GLN A 266 -1.82 25.48 -6.52
C GLN A 266 -2.87 26.15 -5.60
N SER A 267 -2.49 26.43 -4.36
CA SER A 267 -3.35 27.04 -3.33
C SER A 267 -4.09 28.32 -3.76
N PRO A 268 -3.49 29.26 -4.53
CA PRO A 268 -4.20 30.49 -4.95
C PRO A 268 -5.51 30.23 -5.70
N VAL A 269 -5.58 29.10 -6.42
CA VAL A 269 -6.74 28.70 -7.20
C VAL A 269 -7.87 28.24 -6.29
N VAL A 270 -7.52 27.46 -5.27
CA VAL A 270 -8.47 27.02 -4.23
C VAL A 270 -9.02 28.23 -3.48
N GLN A 271 -8.16 29.20 -3.15
CA GLN A 271 -8.57 30.46 -2.50
C GLN A 271 -9.51 31.28 -3.39
N GLN A 272 -9.21 31.37 -4.69
CA GLN A 272 -10.04 32.07 -5.66
C GLN A 272 -11.44 31.45 -5.78
N VAL A 273 -11.53 30.12 -5.92
CA VAL A 273 -12.82 29.41 -5.96
C VAL A 273 -13.58 29.67 -4.68
N ARG A 274 -12.92 29.54 -3.52
CA ARG A 274 -13.56 29.77 -2.23
C ARG A 274 -14.12 31.19 -2.08
N GLY A 275 -13.38 32.20 -2.54
CA GLY A 275 -13.82 33.59 -2.53
C GLY A 275 -15.00 33.89 -3.46
N SER A 276 -15.29 32.98 -4.40
CA SER A 276 -16.37 33.09 -5.38
C SER A 276 -17.62 32.28 -4.99
N LEU A 277 -17.57 31.55 -3.87
CA LEU A 277 -18.70 30.75 -3.38
C LEU A 277 -19.79 31.66 -2.80
N GLY A 278 -21.04 31.40 -3.18
CA GLY A 278 -22.21 32.00 -2.57
C GLY A 278 -22.51 31.46 -1.16
N ALA A 279 -23.48 32.07 -0.50
CA ALA A 279 -23.92 31.62 0.83
C ALA A 279 -24.36 30.14 0.78
N HIS A 280 -23.79 29.30 1.66
CA HIS A 280 -24.07 27.86 1.73
C HIS A 280 -23.80 27.09 0.42
N GLU A 281 -22.95 27.60 -0.46
CA GLU A 281 -22.40 26.82 -1.59
C GLU A 281 -21.15 26.06 -1.15
N GLN A 282 -20.93 24.90 -1.76
CA GLN A 282 -19.67 24.15 -1.65
C GLN A 282 -18.88 24.30 -2.94
N GLY A 283 -17.54 24.34 -2.82
CA GLY A 283 -16.66 24.38 -3.98
C GLY A 283 -16.30 22.98 -4.46
N LEU A 284 -16.13 22.81 -5.78
CA LEU A 284 -15.44 21.65 -6.35
C LEU A 284 -14.49 22.10 -7.45
N ILE A 285 -13.26 21.61 -7.41
CA ILE A 285 -12.27 21.84 -8.46
C ILE A 285 -12.00 20.53 -9.17
N ILE A 286 -12.21 20.53 -10.49
CA ILE A 286 -11.95 19.40 -11.37
C ILE A 286 -10.80 19.75 -12.31
N THR A 287 -9.76 18.93 -12.31
CA THR A 287 -8.60 19.10 -13.20
C THR A 287 -8.21 17.79 -13.89
N THR A 288 -7.59 17.90 -15.06
CA THR A 288 -6.92 16.78 -15.74
C THR A 288 -5.56 16.42 -15.13
N SER A 289 -4.97 17.33 -14.35
CA SER A 289 -3.70 17.14 -13.63
C SER A 289 -3.93 16.73 -12.16
N ASP A 290 -2.97 16.98 -11.27
CA ASP A 290 -3.08 16.73 -9.84
C ASP A 290 -2.99 18.03 -9.03
N PHE A 291 -3.11 17.95 -7.71
CA PHE A 291 -3.02 19.11 -6.80
C PHE A 291 -1.65 19.15 -6.10
N SER A 292 -1.18 20.33 -5.70
CA SER A 292 -0.03 20.44 -4.79
C SER A 292 -0.44 20.11 -3.35
N SER A 293 0.53 19.85 -2.47
CA SER A 293 0.25 19.65 -1.04
C SER A 293 -0.45 20.87 -0.45
N GLY A 294 0.08 22.07 -0.72
CA GLY A 294 -0.52 23.32 -0.25
C GLY A 294 -1.93 23.56 -0.80
N ALA A 295 -2.28 23.05 -1.98
CA ALA A 295 -3.64 23.15 -2.49
C ALA A 295 -4.61 22.23 -1.73
N ARG A 296 -4.16 21.02 -1.34
CA ARG A 296 -4.92 20.10 -0.50
C ARG A 296 -5.11 20.65 0.92
N ASP A 297 -4.03 21.16 1.50
CA ASP A 297 -4.05 21.77 2.84
C ASP A 297 -4.99 22.99 2.88
N GLU A 298 -4.97 23.82 1.83
CA GLU A 298 -5.92 24.92 1.70
C GLU A 298 -7.35 24.39 1.60
N ALA A 299 -7.63 23.43 0.72
CA ALA A 299 -8.97 22.89 0.51
C ALA A 299 -9.63 22.32 1.78
N GLU A 300 -8.85 21.68 2.64
CA GLU A 300 -9.30 21.02 3.89
C GLU A 300 -9.32 21.95 5.11
N ARG A 301 -9.04 23.24 4.92
CA ARG A 301 -8.95 24.21 6.01
C ARG A 301 -10.25 24.29 6.83
N SER A 302 -10.16 24.02 8.13
CA SER A 302 -11.31 23.81 9.03
C SER A 302 -12.12 25.07 9.36
N ASP A 303 -11.54 26.26 9.22
CA ASP A 303 -12.17 27.54 9.52
C ASP A 303 -12.88 28.15 8.30
N ALA A 304 -12.99 27.41 7.20
CA ALA A 304 -13.44 27.94 5.93
C ALA A 304 -14.33 26.96 5.15
N THR A 305 -15.13 27.49 4.22
CA THR A 305 -16.06 26.69 3.41
C THR A 305 -15.31 25.59 2.65
N PRO A 306 -15.70 24.30 2.75
CA PRO A 306 -14.99 23.21 2.10
C PRO A 306 -14.95 23.36 0.57
N VAL A 307 -13.79 23.04 0.00
CA VAL A 307 -13.60 22.94 -1.45
C VAL A 307 -13.15 21.51 -1.76
N ALA A 308 -14.00 20.73 -2.41
CA ALA A 308 -13.65 19.39 -2.86
C ALA A 308 -12.65 19.47 -4.03
N LEU A 309 -11.74 18.50 -4.10
CA LEU A 309 -10.72 18.41 -5.14
C LEU A 309 -10.88 17.08 -5.89
N MET A 310 -10.91 17.15 -7.22
CA MET A 310 -10.98 15.98 -8.11
C MET A 310 -9.87 16.06 -9.16
N ASN A 311 -8.93 15.13 -9.06
CA ASN A 311 -7.79 15.07 -9.97
C ASN A 311 -8.10 14.23 -11.22
N GLY A 312 -7.16 14.19 -12.16
CA GLY A 312 -7.36 13.48 -13.43
C GLY A 312 -7.62 11.99 -13.30
N GLU A 313 -7.01 11.31 -12.32
CA GLU A 313 -7.24 9.88 -12.07
C GLU A 313 -8.65 9.64 -11.51
N GLN A 314 -9.05 10.43 -10.52
CA GLN A 314 -10.40 10.36 -9.93
C GLN A 314 -11.48 10.66 -10.97
N LEU A 315 -11.24 11.66 -11.83
CA LEU A 315 -12.14 12.00 -12.92
C LEU A 315 -12.31 10.84 -13.90
N VAL A 316 -11.24 10.18 -14.32
CA VAL A 316 -11.29 9.02 -15.21
C VAL A 316 -12.10 7.87 -14.60
N ASN A 317 -11.89 7.59 -13.30
CA ASN A 317 -12.65 6.57 -12.60
C ASN A 317 -14.15 6.89 -12.58
N LEU A 318 -14.53 8.15 -12.30
CA LEU A 318 -15.92 8.57 -12.32
C LEU A 318 -16.55 8.50 -13.72
N LEU A 319 -15.80 8.85 -14.77
CA LEU A 319 -16.27 8.68 -16.16
C LEU A 319 -16.55 7.20 -16.48
N ILE A 320 -15.70 6.29 -15.99
CA ILE A 320 -15.90 4.84 -16.14
C ILE A 320 -17.13 4.34 -15.40
N GLU A 321 -17.28 4.76 -14.15
CA GLU A 321 -18.39 4.35 -13.28
C GLU A 321 -19.76 4.78 -13.86
N ASN A 322 -19.80 5.95 -14.50
CA ASN A 322 -21.01 6.51 -15.12
C ASN A 322 -21.15 6.18 -16.62
N ASP A 323 -20.34 5.26 -17.15
CA ASP A 323 -20.35 4.83 -18.55
C ASP A 323 -20.22 5.97 -19.59
N ILE A 324 -19.49 7.02 -19.22
CA ILE A 324 -19.25 8.18 -20.08
C ILE A 324 -17.95 7.97 -20.87
N CYS A 325 -18.04 8.08 -22.20
CA CYS A 325 -16.94 7.81 -23.13
C CYS A 325 -16.45 6.36 -23.12
N ILE A 326 -17.24 5.42 -22.57
CA ILE A 326 -16.88 4.00 -22.45
C ILE A 326 -17.99 3.12 -23.00
N ARG A 327 -17.57 1.97 -23.54
CA ARG A 327 -18.46 0.89 -23.95
C ARG A 327 -18.06 -0.39 -23.22
N ARG A 328 -18.99 -0.95 -22.43
CA ARG A 328 -18.80 -2.26 -21.80
C ARG A 328 -19.29 -3.37 -22.72
N THR A 329 -18.59 -4.49 -22.72
CA THR A 329 -18.97 -5.69 -23.50
C THR A 329 -19.08 -6.86 -22.53
N ASN A 330 -20.27 -7.44 -22.41
CA ASN A 330 -20.53 -8.61 -21.58
C ASN A 330 -20.48 -9.87 -22.45
N HIS A 331 -19.96 -10.97 -21.90
CA HIS A 331 -19.92 -12.28 -22.55
C HIS A 331 -20.52 -13.32 -21.60
N ASP A 332 -21.30 -14.25 -22.14
CA ASP A 332 -21.93 -15.31 -21.36
C ASP A 332 -20.99 -16.50 -21.16
N LEU A 333 -20.98 -17.02 -19.94
CA LEU A 333 -20.34 -18.30 -19.61
C LEU A 333 -21.46 -19.33 -19.38
N ILE A 334 -21.47 -20.40 -20.18
CA ILE A 334 -22.44 -21.49 -20.03
C ILE A 334 -21.74 -22.65 -19.33
N GLU A 335 -22.34 -23.12 -18.24
CA GLU A 335 -21.85 -24.27 -17.46
C GLU A 335 -22.89 -25.40 -17.51
N LEU A 336 -22.40 -26.64 -17.45
CA LEU A 336 -23.28 -27.82 -17.37
C LEU A 336 -23.81 -27.93 -15.93
N GLY A 337 -25.13 -27.90 -15.76
CA GLY A 337 -25.77 -28.17 -14.47
C GLY A 337 -25.64 -29.64 -14.07
N GLU A 338 -25.56 -29.93 -12.77
CA GLU A 338 -25.67 -31.30 -12.27
C GLU A 338 -27.07 -31.83 -12.61
N VAL A 339 -27.11 -33.02 -13.21
CA VAL A 339 -28.37 -33.74 -13.43
C VAL A 339 -28.79 -34.25 -12.06
N GLU A 340 -29.82 -33.66 -11.46
CA GLU A 340 -30.48 -34.26 -10.31
C GLU A 340 -31.11 -35.58 -10.80
N ASP A 341 -30.49 -36.70 -10.41
CA ASP A 341 -31.10 -38.01 -10.55
C ASP A 341 -32.33 -38.04 -9.64
N GLU A 342 -33.51 -37.77 -10.19
CA GLU A 342 -34.79 -38.08 -9.55
C GLU A 342 -34.86 -39.59 -9.33
N ALA A 343 -34.63 -40.02 -8.09
CA ALA A 343 -34.72 -41.41 -7.63
C ALA A 343 -36.16 -41.85 -7.33
#